data_AF-A0A7Z9YY81-F1
#
_entry.id   AF-A0A7Z9YY81-F1
#
_cell.length_a   1.000
_cell.length_b   1.000
_cell.length_c   1.000
_cell.angle_alpha   90.00
_cell.angle_beta   90.00
_cell.angle_gamma   90.00
#
_symmetry.space_group_name_H-M   'P 1'
#
loop_
_entity.id
_entity.type
_entity.pdbx_description
1 polymer ?
#
loop_
_entity_poly.entity_id
_entity_poly.type
_entity_poly.pdbx_seq_one_letter_code
_entity_poly.pdbx_strand_id
1 'polypeptide(L)'
;MIALNLREKMIGCFCLHFLFYIVVGVTLLKDFDLFHDDVTLLMHAGNLSNICLEIRRYEKNFIIRHHDEDFDKVIGYIDEALKTVPQVIDDLKIMPHPRHLQDLTGALQAYKKKIQGYKKELHG
;
A
#
# COMPACT_ATOMS: atom_id res chain seq x y z
N MET A 1 -55.30 -17.73 -5.27
CA MET A 1 -54.94 -17.82 -3.82
C MET A 1 -54.31 -19.17 -3.59
N ILE A 2 -53.00 -19.23 -3.35
CA ILE A 2 -52.33 -20.51 -3.10
C ILE A 2 -52.70 -20.97 -1.68
N ALA A 3 -53.50 -22.01 -1.57
CA ALA A 3 -53.90 -22.61 -0.30
C ALA A 3 -52.78 -23.52 0.22
N LEU A 4 -51.72 -22.91 0.74
CA LEU A 4 -50.60 -23.62 1.37
C LEU A 4 -50.98 -24.10 2.77
N ASN A 5 -50.61 -25.34 3.10
CA ASN A 5 -50.74 -25.91 4.43
C ASN A 5 -49.90 -25.11 5.44
N LEU A 6 -50.34 -25.05 6.70
CA LEU A 6 -49.65 -24.28 7.76
C LEU A 6 -48.15 -24.62 7.87
N ARG A 7 -47.79 -25.90 7.64
CA ARG A 7 -46.42 -26.41 7.61
C ARG A 7 -45.58 -25.80 6.48
N GLU A 8 -46.16 -25.66 5.29
CA GLU A 8 -45.47 -25.09 4.12
C GLU A 8 -45.24 -23.59 4.30
N LYS A 9 -46.16 -22.88 4.97
CA LYS A 9 -45.97 -21.46 5.33
C LYS A 9 -44.82 -21.26 6.33
N MET A 10 -44.69 -22.14 7.33
CA MET A 10 -43.57 -22.10 8.27
C MET A 10 -42.23 -22.36 7.58
N ILE A 11 -42.16 -23.39 6.73
CA ILE A 11 -40.94 -23.72 5.98
C ILE A 11 -40.58 -22.57 5.02
N GLY A 12 -41.55 -22.00 4.32
CA GLY A 12 -41.32 -20.86 3.43
C GLY A 12 -40.78 -19.63 4.16
N CYS A 13 -41.34 -19.30 5.33
CA CYS A 13 -40.83 -18.20 6.16
C CYS A 13 -39.39 -18.46 6.63
N PHE A 14 -39.09 -19.69 7.07
CA PHE A 14 -37.75 -20.08 7.48
C PHE A 14 -36.74 -19.98 6.33
N CYS A 15 -37.07 -20.50 5.15
CA CYS A 15 -36.21 -20.41 3.97
C CYS A 15 -35.95 -18.96 3.55
N LEU A 16 -36.97 -18.10 3.60
CA LEU A 16 -36.83 -16.69 3.29
C LEU A 16 -35.91 -15.98 4.30
N HIS A 17 -36.05 -16.30 5.58
CA HIS A 17 -35.19 -15.74 6.62
C HIS A 17 -33.74 -16.21 6.50
N PHE A 18 -33.53 -17.50 6.17
CA PHE A 18 -32.21 -18.04 5.91
C PHE A 18 -31.56 -17.40 4.67
N LEU A 19 -32.33 -17.20 3.60
CA LEU A 19 -31.85 -16.52 2.39
C LEU A 19 -31.46 -15.08 2.68
N PHE A 20 -32.21 -14.37 3.53
CA PHE A 20 -31.82 -13.03 3.99
C PHE A 20 -30.46 -13.04 4.69
N TYR A 21 -30.21 -13.96 5.63
CA TYR A 21 -28.91 -14.07 6.28
C TYR A 21 -27.77 -14.44 5.33
N ILE A 22 -28.03 -15.29 4.33
CA ILE A 22 -27.04 -15.57 3.29
C ILE A 22 -26.68 -14.31 2.51
N VAL A 23 -27.69 -13.54 2.07
CA VAL A 23 -27.46 -12.29 1.34
C VAL A 23 -26.65 -11.31 2.19
N VAL A 24 -27.04 -11.11 3.45
CA VAL A 24 -26.32 -10.24 4.39
C VAL A 24 -24.88 -10.72 4.60
N GLY A 25 -24.68 -12.03 4.77
CA GLY A 25 -23.34 -12.61 4.92
C GLY A 25 -22.46 -12.37 3.70
N VAL A 26 -23.00 -12.59 2.49
CA VAL A 26 -22.27 -12.36 1.25
C VAL A 26 -21.97 -10.87 1.04
N THR A 27 -22.89 -9.96 1.37
CA THR A 27 -22.62 -8.52 1.29
C THR A 27 -21.52 -8.11 2.25
N LEU A 28 -21.55 -8.59 3.49
CA LEU A 28 -20.52 -8.28 4.49
C LEU A 28 -19.14 -8.82 4.10
N LEU A 29 -19.08 -10.01 3.49
CA LEU A 29 -17.81 -10.56 2.98
C LEU A 29 -17.21 -9.67 1.90
N LYS A 30 -18.03 -9.18 0.95
CA LYS A 30 -17.56 -8.26 -0.09
C LYS A 30 -17.08 -6.92 0.47
N ASP A 31 -17.81 -6.37 1.43
CA ASP A 31 -17.43 -5.12 2.09
C ASP A 31 -16.13 -5.30 2.88
N PHE A 32 -15.93 -6.46 3.49
CA PHE A 32 -14.69 -6.79 4.21
C PHE A 32 -13.49 -6.91 3.26
N ASP A 33 -13.66 -7.51 2.09
CA ASP A 33 -12.61 -7.60 1.07
C ASP A 33 -12.19 -6.19 0.59
N LEU A 34 -13.16 -5.31 0.33
CA LEU A 34 -12.90 -3.91 -0.01
C LEU A 34 -12.15 -3.16 1.10
N PHE A 35 -12.60 -3.33 2.34
CA PHE A 35 -11.94 -2.73 3.50
C PHE A 35 -10.50 -3.24 3.67
N HIS A 36 -10.27 -4.52 3.45
CA HIS A 36 -8.94 -5.12 3.54
C HIS A 36 -7.98 -4.53 2.49
N ASP A 37 -8.46 -4.35 1.26
CA ASP A 37 -7.68 -3.72 0.19
C ASP A 37 -7.35 -2.26 0.53
N ASP A 38 -8.32 -1.48 1.03
CA ASP A 38 -8.12 -0.08 1.45
C ASP A 38 -7.09 0.07 2.57
N VAL A 39 -7.19 -0.78 3.61
CA VAL A 39 -6.24 -0.78 4.73
C VAL A 39 -4.83 -1.16 4.26
N THR A 40 -4.73 -2.15 3.38
CA THR A 40 -3.45 -2.58 2.81
C THR A 40 -2.78 -1.43 2.04
N LEU A 41 -3.54 -0.74 1.19
CA LEU A 41 -3.07 0.44 0.47
C LEU A 41 -2.58 1.54 1.43
N LEU A 42 -3.33 1.81 2.50
CA LEU A 42 -2.95 2.80 3.51
C LEU A 42 -1.65 2.42 4.23
N MET A 43 -1.47 1.15 4.58
CA MET A 43 -0.23 0.67 5.20
C MET A 43 0.97 0.83 4.28
N HIS A 44 0.83 0.51 2.99
CA HIS A 44 1.90 0.72 2.00
C HIS A 44 2.27 2.20 1.85
N ALA A 45 1.27 3.08 1.76
CA ALA A 45 1.50 4.52 1.69
C ALA A 45 2.21 5.05 2.94
N GLY A 46 1.79 4.57 4.13
CA GLY A 46 2.43 4.92 5.40
C GLY A 46 3.90 4.47 5.46
N ASN A 47 4.18 3.23 5.07
CA ASN A 47 5.54 2.70 5.04
C ASN A 47 6.44 3.47 4.08
N LEU A 48 5.96 3.74 2.86
CA LEU A 48 6.72 4.50 1.87
C LEU A 48 6.97 5.95 2.31
N SER A 49 5.98 6.57 2.93
CA SER A 49 6.12 7.91 3.54
C SER A 49 7.19 7.90 4.63
N ASN A 50 7.20 6.90 5.51
CA ASN A 50 8.22 6.78 6.55
C ASN A 50 9.63 6.60 5.98
N ILE A 51 9.79 5.75 4.96
CA ILE A 51 11.09 5.57 4.28
C ILE A 51 11.57 6.92 3.70
N CYS A 52 10.69 7.66 3.01
CA CYS A 52 11.02 8.98 2.47
C CYS A 52 11.43 10.00 3.55
N LEU A 53 10.82 9.95 4.73
CA LEU A 53 11.21 10.79 5.86
C LEU A 53 12.60 10.43 6.40
N GLU A 54 12.92 9.14 6.50
CA GLU A 54 14.25 8.69 6.92
C GLU A 54 15.33 9.06 5.88
N ILE A 55 15.04 8.93 4.57
CA ILE A 55 15.93 9.44 3.49
C ILE A 55 16.28 10.91 3.76
N ARG A 56 15.26 11.77 3.98
CA ARG A 56 15.46 13.21 4.21
C ARG A 56 16.21 13.50 5.52
N ARG A 57 15.96 12.70 6.57
CA ARG A 57 16.62 12.83 7.87
C ARG A 57 18.11 12.56 7.75
N TYR A 58 18.49 11.44 7.16
CA TYR A 58 19.90 11.07 6.99
C TYR A 58 20.60 11.94 5.94
N GLU A 59 19.88 12.42 4.92
CA GLU A 59 20.41 13.42 3.98
C GLU A 59 20.83 14.66 4.73
N LYS A 60 19.92 15.23 5.55
CA LYS A 60 20.21 16.41 6.35
C LYS A 60 21.42 16.16 7.26
N ASN A 61 21.50 15.00 7.90
CA ASN A 61 22.63 14.65 8.76
C ASN A 61 23.94 14.61 7.97
N PHE A 62 23.94 13.97 6.80
CA PHE A 62 25.10 13.91 5.92
C PHE A 62 25.54 15.29 5.44
N ILE A 63 24.61 16.17 5.05
CA ILE A 63 24.93 17.53 4.63
C ILE A 63 25.56 18.34 5.76
N ILE A 64 25.14 18.13 7.01
CA ILE A 64 25.65 18.88 8.18
C ILE A 64 27.00 18.33 8.67
N ARG A 65 27.15 17.00 8.71
CA ARG A 65 28.26 16.32 9.39
C ARG A 65 29.30 15.74 8.44
N HIS A 66 28.94 15.54 7.18
CA HIS A 66 29.77 14.88 6.15
C HIS A 66 30.27 13.49 6.54
N HIS A 67 29.56 12.79 7.43
CA HIS A 67 29.89 11.43 7.83
C HIS A 67 29.43 10.43 6.78
N ASP A 68 30.34 9.56 6.33
CA ASP A 68 30.04 8.52 5.35
C ASP A 68 28.92 7.57 5.79
N GLU A 69 28.80 7.31 7.11
CA GLU A 69 27.73 6.48 7.67
C GLU A 69 26.33 7.04 7.37
N ASP A 70 26.14 8.36 7.46
CA ASP A 70 24.87 9.00 7.16
C ASP A 70 24.56 8.87 5.65
N PHE A 71 25.57 8.99 4.79
CA PHE A 71 25.41 8.78 3.36
C PHE A 71 24.98 7.34 3.03
N ASP A 72 25.65 6.34 3.63
CA ASP A 72 25.31 4.94 3.42
C ASP A 72 23.87 4.64 3.87
N LYS A 73 23.43 5.27 4.97
CA LYS A 73 22.03 5.20 5.41
C LYS A 73 21.07 5.80 4.38
N VAL A 74 21.36 6.98 3.82
CA VAL A 74 20.51 7.56 2.77
C VAL A 74 20.38 6.62 1.58
N ILE A 75 21.50 6.09 1.09
CA ILE A 75 21.50 5.16 -0.04
C ILE A 75 20.72 3.90 0.30
N GLY A 76 20.89 3.36 1.52
CA GLY A 76 20.14 2.21 2.01
C GLY A 76 18.63 2.43 1.99
N TYR A 77 18.15 3.55 2.52
CA TYR A 77 16.72 3.87 2.51
C TYR A 77 16.17 4.16 1.10
N ILE A 78 16.95 4.77 0.21
CA ILE A 78 16.54 4.92 -1.19
C ILE A 78 16.38 3.54 -1.86
N ASP A 79 17.31 2.62 -1.62
CA ASP A 79 17.23 1.27 -2.16
C ASP A 79 16.09 0.45 -1.55
N GLU A 80 15.77 0.68 -0.28
CA GLU A 80 14.58 0.13 0.36
C GLU A 80 13.30 0.66 -0.32
N ALA A 81 13.17 1.98 -0.50
CA ALA A 81 12.03 2.58 -1.19
C ALA A 81 11.85 2.01 -2.61
N LEU A 82 12.94 1.87 -3.36
CA LEU A 82 12.92 1.30 -4.72
C LEU A 82 12.49 -0.18 -4.75
N LYS A 83 12.74 -0.94 -3.69
CA LYS A 83 12.27 -2.33 -3.56
C LYS A 83 10.81 -2.42 -3.10
N THR A 84 10.35 -1.47 -2.29
CA THR A 84 8.97 -1.44 -1.80
C THR A 84 7.98 -1.02 -2.88
N VAL A 85 8.34 -0.08 -3.77
CA VAL A 85 7.40 0.42 -4.81
C VAL A 85 6.81 -0.70 -5.69
N PRO A 86 7.58 -1.68 -6.22
CA PRO A 86 7.02 -2.81 -6.96
C PRO A 86 6.03 -3.64 -6.15
N GLN A 87 6.30 -3.88 -4.86
CA GLN A 87 5.40 -4.64 -3.98
C GLN A 87 4.05 -3.93 -3.85
N VAL A 88 4.05 -2.60 -3.70
CA VAL A 88 2.83 -1.80 -3.66
C VAL A 88 2.04 -1.88 -4.98
N ILE A 89 2.73 -1.94 -6.13
CA ILE A 89 2.09 -2.09 -7.44
C ILE A 89 1.44 -3.47 -7.58
N ASP A 90 2.13 -4.53 -7.16
CA ASP A 90 1.61 -5.90 -7.23
C ASP A 90 0.38 -6.10 -6.32
N ASP A 91 0.37 -5.46 -5.15
CA ASP A 91 -0.75 -5.52 -4.20
C ASP A 91 -1.96 -4.67 -4.64
N LEU A 92 -1.76 -3.70 -5.53
CA LEU A 92 -2.83 -2.89 -6.14
C LEU A 92 -3.61 -3.66 -7.22
N LYS A 93 -4.48 -4.59 -6.80
CA LYS A 93 -5.38 -5.34 -7.70
C LYS A 93 -6.30 -4.45 -8.54
N ILE A 94 -6.55 -3.22 -8.12
CA ILE A 94 -7.57 -2.32 -8.68
C ILE A 94 -7.04 -1.48 -9.85
N MET A 95 -5.73 -1.27 -9.97
CA MET A 95 -5.16 -0.43 -11.03
C MET A 95 -3.85 -1.01 -11.55
N PRO A 96 -3.82 -1.59 -12.76
CA PRO A 96 -2.67 -2.38 -13.20
C PRO A 96 -1.37 -1.57 -13.33
N HIS A 97 -1.41 -0.24 -13.47
CA HIS A 97 -0.20 0.59 -13.63
C HIS A 97 -0.44 2.05 -13.18
N PRO A 98 -0.43 2.36 -11.88
CA PRO A 98 -0.56 3.75 -11.42
C PRO A 98 0.68 4.54 -11.86
N ARG A 99 0.53 5.42 -12.85
CA ARG A 99 1.61 6.26 -13.40
C ARG A 99 2.41 7.00 -12.31
N HIS A 100 1.73 7.43 -11.25
CA HIS A 100 2.35 8.09 -10.11
C HIS A 100 3.41 7.26 -9.37
N LEU A 101 3.25 5.93 -9.29
CA LEU A 101 4.26 5.07 -8.66
C LEU A 101 5.48 4.85 -9.58
N GLN A 102 5.28 4.80 -10.90
CA GLN A 102 6.38 4.78 -11.86
C GLN A 102 7.17 6.10 -11.84
N ASP A 103 6.45 7.23 -11.78
CA ASP A 103 7.06 8.56 -11.63
C ASP A 103 7.89 8.62 -10.34
N LEU A 104 7.39 8.05 -9.24
CA LEU A 104 8.10 7.98 -7.97
C LEU A 104 9.39 7.15 -8.07
N THR A 105 9.37 5.98 -8.70
CA THR A 105 10.58 5.18 -8.97
C THR A 105 11.61 6.01 -9.74
N GLY A 106 11.19 6.71 -10.80
CA GLY A 106 12.05 7.59 -11.57
C GLY A 106 12.65 8.72 -10.72
N ALA A 107 11.84 9.35 -9.87
CA ALA A 107 12.27 10.40 -8.96
C ALA A 107 13.31 9.89 -7.96
N LEU A 108 13.07 8.73 -7.34
CA LEU A 108 14.00 8.09 -6.38
C LEU A 108 15.34 7.73 -7.03
N GLN A 109 15.32 7.20 -8.26
CA GLN A 109 16.55 6.90 -9.00
C GLN A 109 17.33 8.17 -9.36
N ALA A 110 16.64 9.22 -9.81
CA ALA A 110 17.27 10.50 -10.11
C ALA A 110 17.86 11.14 -8.84
N TYR A 111 17.15 11.04 -7.73
CA TYR A 111 17.58 11.53 -6.43
C TYR A 111 18.82 10.78 -5.92
N LYS A 112 18.86 9.45 -6.06
CA LYS A 112 20.06 8.62 -5.76
C LYS A 112 21.29 9.11 -6.52
N LYS A 113 21.15 9.37 -7.82
CA LYS A 113 22.26 9.87 -8.66
C LYS A 113 22.75 11.23 -8.18
N LYS A 114 21.83 12.13 -7.79
CA LYS A 114 22.20 13.47 -7.28
C LYS A 114 23.00 13.37 -5.98
N ILE A 115 22.56 12.59 -5.01
CA ILE A 115 23.28 12.51 -3.72
C ILE A 115 24.65 11.83 -3.88
N GLN A 116 24.77 10.84 -4.76
CA GLN A 116 26.05 10.24 -5.13
C GLN A 116 27.00 11.23 -5.82
N GLY A 117 26.45 12.11 -6.68
CA GLY A 117 27.22 13.19 -7.30
C GLY A 117 27.73 14.18 -6.26
N TYR A 118 26.87 14.62 -5.34
CA TYR A 118 27.23 15.52 -4.25
C TYR A 118 28.37 14.97 -3.38
N LYS A 119 28.34 13.68 -3.03
CA LYS A 119 29.44 13.04 -2.29
C LYS A 119 30.77 13.08 -3.07
N LYS A 120 30.74 12.88 -4.39
CA LYS A 120 31.95 12.93 -5.23
C LYS A 120 32.55 14.33 -5.30
N GLU A 121 31.72 15.37 -5.34
CA GLU A 121 32.17 16.78 -5.32
C GLU A 121 32.77 17.17 -3.96
N LEU A 122 32.36 16.52 -2.87
CA LEU A 122 32.86 16.79 -1.52
C LEU A 122 34.21 16.13 -1.21
N HIS A 123 34.55 15.05 -1.91
CA HIS A 123 35.79 14.27 -1.73
C HIS A 123 36.76 14.33 -2.94
N GLY A 124 36.42 15.09 -3.98
CA GLY A 124 37.27 15.37 -5.14
C GLY A 124 37.99 16.70 -5.00
#